data_AF-A0A956RQF3-F1
#
_entry.id   AF-A0A956RQF3-F1
#
_cell.length_a   1.000
_cell.length_b   1.000
_cell.length_c   1.000
_cell.angle_alpha   90.00
_cell.angle_beta   90.00
_cell.angle_gamma   90.00
#
_symmetry.space_group_name_H-M   'P 1'
#
loop_
_entity.id
_entity.type
_entity.pdbx_description
1 polymer ?
#
loop_
_entity_poly.entity_id
_entity_poly.type
_entity_poly.pdbx_seq_one_letter_code
_entity_poly.pdbx_strand_id
1 'polypeptide(L)'
;MRMDLPVDEEAALDAPSDEDLAACETFASTCHPDCIACRPRSLRGLGLVFRLAPDGSAIARFPCDPGFQGYPDRLHGGIIATLLDAAMTHRLFASKIRAYTARMDLR
;
A
#
# COMPACT_ATOMS: atom_id res chain seq x y z
N MET A 1 23.33 -17.49 -7.16
CA MET A 1 24.14 -16.27 -7.13
C MET A 1 23.26 -15.18 -6.54
N ARG A 2 23.42 -14.92 -5.23
CA ARG A 2 22.72 -13.83 -4.53
C ARG A 2 23.28 -12.52 -5.06
N MET A 3 22.42 -11.70 -5.66
CA MET A 3 22.71 -10.28 -5.85
C MET A 3 21.88 -9.54 -4.82
N ASP A 4 22.50 -9.36 -3.65
CA ASP A 4 22.08 -8.36 -2.68
C ASP A 4 22.35 -6.98 -3.31
N LEU A 5 21.31 -6.38 -3.89
CA LEU A 5 21.34 -4.96 -4.22
C LEU A 5 20.97 -4.18 -2.94
N PRO A 6 21.71 -3.10 -2.61
CA PRO A 6 21.38 -2.27 -1.46
C PRO A 6 20.03 -1.60 -1.75
N VAL A 7 19.02 -1.90 -0.95
CA VAL A 7 17.76 -1.16 -0.96
C VAL A 7 18.08 0.17 -0.29
N ASP A 8 18.20 1.20 -1.11
CA ASP A 8 18.74 2.52 -0.77
C ASP A 8 18.31 3.02 0.61
N GLU A 9 19.33 3.42 1.38
CA GLU A 9 19.29 4.06 2.70
C GLU A 9 18.63 5.47 2.66
N GLU A 10 18.17 5.93 1.51
CA GLU A 10 17.65 7.31 1.29
C GLU A 10 16.18 7.53 1.69
N ALA A 11 15.45 6.52 2.16
CA ALA A 11 14.06 6.69 2.61
C ALA A 11 13.89 7.04 4.09
N ALA A 12 15.00 7.26 4.83
CA ALA A 12 14.98 7.32 6.30
C ALA A 12 14.86 8.73 6.89
N LEU A 13 15.06 9.79 6.12
CA LEU A 13 15.27 11.12 6.71
C LEU A 13 14.01 11.92 7.01
N ASP A 14 12.84 11.34 6.76
CA ASP A 14 11.63 12.14 6.69
C ASP A 14 10.37 11.24 6.89
N ALA A 15 10.44 10.36 7.89
CA ALA A 15 9.33 9.46 8.21
C ALA A 15 8.15 10.24 8.82
N PRO A 16 6.89 9.91 8.45
CA PRO A 16 5.72 10.49 9.11
C PRO A 16 5.73 10.07 10.59
N SER A 17 5.22 10.93 11.45
CA SER A 17 5.09 10.61 12.87
C SER A 17 4.17 9.39 13.06
N ASP A 18 4.39 8.60 14.11
CA ASP A 18 3.53 7.44 14.43
C ASP A 18 2.04 7.84 14.60
N GLU A 19 1.77 9.11 14.93
CA GLU A 19 0.43 9.66 15.08
C GLU A 19 -0.30 9.82 13.73
N ASP A 20 0.41 10.24 12.68
CA ASP A 20 -0.16 10.36 11.32
C ASP A 20 -0.53 8.99 10.74
N LEU A 21 0.25 7.96 11.09
CA LEU A 21 -0.04 6.57 10.76
C LEU A 21 -1.32 6.09 11.43
N ALA A 22 -1.41 6.28 12.75
CA ALA A 22 -2.57 5.88 13.54
C ALA A 22 -3.85 6.61 13.07
N ALA A 23 -3.75 7.89 12.71
CA ALA A 23 -4.86 8.67 12.19
C ALA A 23 -5.34 8.14 10.83
N CYS A 24 -4.42 7.85 9.91
CA CYS A 24 -4.75 7.29 8.60
C CYS A 24 -5.38 5.90 8.72
N GLU A 25 -4.84 5.04 9.57
CA GLU A 25 -5.35 3.68 9.80
C GLU A 25 -6.73 3.71 10.47
N THR A 26 -6.92 4.59 11.46
CA THR A 26 -8.23 4.81 12.08
C THR A 26 -9.25 5.24 11.04
N PHE A 27 -8.94 6.24 10.21
CA PHE A 27 -9.87 6.71 9.18
C PHE A 27 -10.19 5.62 8.15
N ALA A 28 -9.19 4.88 7.70
CA ALA A 28 -9.32 3.75 6.79
C ALA A 28 -10.29 2.68 7.34
N SER A 29 -10.14 2.30 8.61
CA SER A 29 -11.03 1.32 9.27
C SER A 29 -12.50 1.77 9.31
N THR A 30 -12.77 3.08 9.35
CA THR A 30 -14.16 3.59 9.26
C THR A 30 -14.72 3.60 7.85
N CYS A 31 -13.87 3.64 6.83
CA CYS A 31 -14.29 3.78 5.44
C CYS A 31 -14.41 2.42 4.74
N HIS A 32 -13.53 1.47 5.03
CA HIS A 32 -13.47 0.16 4.34
C HIS A 32 -12.91 -0.96 5.24
N PRO A 33 -13.58 -1.31 6.36
CA PRO A 33 -13.07 -2.29 7.33
C PRO A 33 -12.74 -3.67 6.74
N ASP A 34 -13.40 -4.05 5.64
CA ASP A 34 -13.23 -5.35 4.96
C ASP A 34 -12.40 -5.28 3.67
N CYS A 35 -11.68 -4.18 3.43
CA CYS A 35 -10.87 -4.02 2.21
C CYS A 35 -9.85 -5.15 2.06
N ILE A 36 -9.84 -5.76 0.88
CA ILE A 36 -8.93 -6.87 0.55
C ILE A 36 -7.45 -6.46 0.69
N ALA A 37 -7.11 -5.20 0.42
CA ALA A 37 -5.75 -4.72 0.50
C ALA A 37 -5.28 -4.52 1.96
N CYS A 38 -6.15 -3.97 2.81
CA CYS A 38 -5.79 -3.57 4.17
C CYS A 38 -6.00 -4.69 5.20
N ARG A 39 -7.00 -5.56 4.99
CA ARG A 39 -7.35 -6.61 5.95
C ARG A 39 -6.15 -7.54 6.19
N PRO A 40 -5.92 -8.04 7.42
CA PRO A 40 -4.81 -8.93 7.72
C PRO A 40 -4.75 -10.18 6.82
N ARG A 41 -3.54 -10.66 6.57
CA ARG A 41 -3.31 -11.88 5.77
C ARG A 41 -3.95 -13.13 6.37
N SER A 42 -4.02 -13.23 7.70
CA SER A 42 -4.73 -14.31 8.41
C SER A 42 -6.22 -14.39 8.05
N LEU A 43 -6.81 -13.26 7.64
CA LEU A 43 -8.19 -13.16 7.18
C LEU A 43 -8.28 -13.10 5.66
N ARG A 44 -7.30 -13.64 4.91
CA ARG A 44 -7.28 -13.63 3.44
C ARG A 44 -7.28 -12.22 2.82
N GLY A 45 -6.68 -11.24 3.48
CA GLY A 45 -6.33 -9.95 2.86
C GLY A 45 -4.85 -9.88 2.47
N LEU A 46 -4.40 -8.73 1.99
CA LEU A 46 -2.99 -8.47 1.65
C LEU A 46 -2.19 -7.93 2.86
N GLY A 47 -2.87 -7.41 3.88
CA GLY A 47 -2.26 -6.88 5.10
C GLY A 47 -1.38 -5.65 4.87
N LEU A 48 -1.75 -4.80 3.90
CA LEU A 48 -1.00 -3.58 3.62
C LEU A 48 -1.21 -2.56 4.73
N VAL A 49 -0.09 -2.01 5.20
CA VAL A 49 -0.05 -0.85 6.09
C VAL A 49 0.63 0.28 5.33
N PHE A 50 -0.07 1.40 5.20
CA PHE A 50 0.41 2.57 4.47
C PHE A 50 0.97 3.63 5.41
N ARG A 51 2.04 4.28 4.95
CA ARG A 51 2.68 5.41 5.61
C ARG A 51 2.81 6.54 4.60
N LEU A 52 2.69 7.80 5.04
CA LEU A 52 2.96 8.94 4.15
C LEU A 52 4.43 9.35 4.23
N ALA A 53 5.14 9.40 3.11
CA ALA A 53 6.37 10.17 3.03
C ALA A 53 6.09 11.68 3.11
N PRO A 54 7.08 12.54 3.37
CA PRO A 54 6.88 13.98 3.56
C PRO A 54 6.55 14.73 2.27
N ASP A 55 6.94 14.16 1.13
CA ASP A 55 6.44 14.59 -0.18
C ASP A 55 4.93 14.31 -0.34
N GLY A 56 4.32 13.64 0.65
CA GLY A 56 2.94 13.23 0.70
C GLY A 56 2.69 11.89 0.02
N SER A 57 3.70 11.17 -0.47
CA SER A 57 3.50 9.89 -1.16
C SER A 57 3.04 8.80 -0.18
N ALA A 58 2.07 7.97 -0.56
CA ALA A 58 1.64 6.82 0.23
C ALA A 58 2.51 5.60 -0.07
N ILE A 59 3.17 5.04 0.96
CA ILE A 59 4.14 3.94 0.85
C ILE A 59 3.66 2.75 1.68
N ALA A 60 3.67 1.57 1.08
CA ALA A 60 3.50 0.29 1.77
C ALA A 60 4.56 -0.71 1.29
N ARG A 61 4.84 -1.73 2.12
CA ARG A 61 5.65 -2.88 1.72
C ARG A 61 4.73 -4.05 1.42
N PHE A 62 4.93 -4.68 0.27
CA PHE A 62 4.19 -5.86 -0.13
C PHE A 62 5.17 -7.00 -0.45
N PRO A 63 5.10 -8.15 0.26
CA PRO A 63 5.91 -9.31 -0.08
C PRO A 63 5.32 -9.98 -1.33
N CYS A 64 6.08 -9.93 -2.42
CA CYS A 64 5.72 -10.53 -3.72
C CYS A 64 5.90 -12.05 -3.70
N ASP A 65 5.08 -12.74 -2.93
CA ASP A 65 5.12 -14.21 -2.83
C ASP A 65 4.71 -14.87 -4.16
N PRO A 66 5.15 -16.11 -4.44
CA PRO A 66 4.80 -16.84 -5.66
C PRO A 66 3.29 -16.97 -5.91
N GLY A 67 2.47 -16.96 -4.85
CA GLY A 67 1.01 -17.04 -4.95
C GLY A 67 0.35 -15.82 -5.61
N PHE A 68 1.09 -14.74 -5.85
CA PHE A 68 0.59 -13.53 -6.52
C PHE A 68 1.10 -13.39 -7.96
N GLN A 69 1.79 -14.39 -8.49
CA GLN A 69 2.33 -14.34 -9.84
C GLN A 69 1.23 -14.45 -10.90
N GLY A 70 1.40 -13.71 -11.99
CA GLY A 70 0.61 -13.91 -13.22
C GLY A 70 1.40 -14.73 -14.23
N TYR A 71 2.57 -14.22 -14.60
CA TYR A 71 3.58 -14.96 -15.35
C TYR A 71 4.69 -15.43 -14.40
N PRO A 72 5.48 -16.46 -14.77
CA PRO A 72 6.63 -16.88 -13.99
C PRO A 72 7.53 -15.70 -13.62
N ASP A 73 7.81 -15.56 -12.32
CA ASP A 73 8.62 -14.52 -11.71
C ASP A 73 8.11 -13.08 -11.94
N ARG A 74 6.82 -12.91 -12.26
CA ARG A 74 6.18 -11.60 -12.44
C ARG A 74 4.90 -11.50 -11.63
N LEU A 75 4.79 -10.43 -10.86
CA LEU A 75 3.57 -10.12 -10.12
C LEU A 75 2.39 -9.95 -11.09
N HIS A 76 1.24 -10.53 -10.74
CA HIS A 76 0.04 -10.43 -11.56
C HIS A 76 -0.41 -8.97 -11.69
N GLY A 77 -0.74 -8.54 -12.91
CA GLY A 77 -1.11 -7.15 -13.20
C GLY A 77 -2.30 -6.66 -12.36
N GLY A 78 -3.26 -7.53 -12.08
CA GLY A 78 -4.38 -7.22 -11.17
C GLY A 78 -3.96 -6.99 -9.71
N ILE A 79 -2.90 -7.66 -9.23
CA ILE A 79 -2.36 -7.39 -7.89
C ILE A 79 -1.68 -6.02 -7.89
N ILE A 80 -0.86 -5.73 -8.91
CA ILE A 80 -0.26 -4.39 -9.08
C ILE A 80 -1.35 -3.30 -9.08
N ALA A 81 -2.42 -3.51 -9.85
CA ALA A 81 -3.57 -2.61 -9.89
C ALA A 81 -4.18 -2.38 -8.51
N THR A 82 -4.41 -3.45 -7.73
CA THR A 82 -4.93 -3.35 -6.35
C THR A 82 -3.97 -2.61 -5.41
N LEU A 83 -2.65 -2.84 -5.52
CA LEU A 83 -1.66 -2.13 -4.70
C LEU A 83 -1.68 -0.63 -4.97
N LEU A 84 -1.75 -0.24 -6.26
CA LEU A 84 -1.80 1.16 -6.68
C LEU A 84 -3.11 1.84 -6.28
N ASP A 85 -4.24 1.15 -6.45
CA ASP A 85 -5.56 1.64 -6.01
C ASP A 85 -5.60 1.91 -4.50
N ALA A 86 -5.05 0.97 -3.71
CA ALA A 86 -4.94 1.13 -2.26
C ALA A 86 -4.01 2.30 -1.87
N ALA A 87 -2.89 2.49 -2.57
CA ALA A 87 -1.98 3.60 -2.33
C ALA A 87 -2.65 4.96 -2.59
N MET A 88 -3.32 5.12 -3.74
CA MET A 88 -4.08 6.34 -4.07
C MET A 88 -5.18 6.62 -3.03
N THR A 89 -5.87 5.58 -2.61
CA THR A 89 -6.93 5.68 -1.61
C THR A 89 -6.39 6.11 -0.24
N HIS A 90 -5.27 5.53 0.21
CA HIS A 90 -4.63 5.90 1.47
C HIS A 90 -4.03 7.31 1.44
N ARG A 91 -3.63 7.82 0.27
CA ARG A 91 -3.25 9.23 0.12
C ARG A 91 -4.40 10.17 0.51
N LEU A 92 -5.63 9.83 0.15
CA LEU A 92 -6.83 10.61 0.45
C LEU A 92 -7.22 10.49 1.93
N PHE A 93 -7.06 9.31 2.53
CA PHE A 93 -7.35 9.10 3.95
C PHE A 93 -6.43 9.86 4.88
N ALA A 94 -5.16 9.99 4.53
CA ALA A 94 -4.26 10.87 5.27
C ALA A 94 -4.71 12.35 5.24
N SER A 95 -5.50 12.74 4.23
CA SER A 95 -6.17 14.04 4.16
C SER A 95 -7.61 14.02 4.67
N LYS A 96 -8.06 12.93 5.30
CA LYS A 96 -9.43 12.73 5.84
C LYS A 96 -10.54 12.87 4.78
N ILE A 97 -10.23 12.54 3.53
CA ILE A 97 -11.17 12.59 2.42
C ILE A 97 -11.74 11.19 2.18
N ARG A 98 -13.07 11.08 2.16
CA ARG A 98 -13.78 9.87 1.69
C ARG A 98 -14.06 10.00 0.20
N ALA A 99 -13.52 9.08 -0.59
CA ALA A 99 -13.72 9.04 -2.02
C ALA A 99 -13.71 7.59 -2.54
N TYR A 100 -14.11 7.42 -3.79
CA TYR A 100 -14.11 6.15 -4.49
C TYR A 100 -13.33 6.28 -5.79
N THR A 101 -12.69 5.19 -6.23
CA THR A 101 -11.99 5.15 -7.51
C THR A 101 -12.99 5.25 -8.65
N ALA A 102 -13.01 6.40 -9.35
CA ALA A 102 -13.85 6.59 -10.53
C ALA A 102 -13.19 6.03 -11.80
N ARG A 103 -11.85 6.13 -11.89
CA ARG A 103 -11.06 5.68 -13.03
C ARG A 103 -9.63 5.39 -12.59
N MET A 104 -9.03 4.35 -13.17
CA MET A 104 -7.61 4.04 -13.03
C MET A 104 -7.08 3.59 -14.40
N ASP A 105 -6.06 4.29 -14.90
CA ASP A 105 -5.35 3.94 -16.13
C ASP A 105 -3.96 3.43 -15.78
N LEU A 106 -3.65 2.21 -16.20
CA LEU A 106 -2.35 1.57 -16.01
C LEU A 106 -1.61 1.49 -17.35
N ARG A 107 -0.28 1.53 -17.31
CA ARG A 107 0.59 1.52 -18.48
C ARG A 107 1.59 0.39 -18.42
#